data_AF-A0A951JJX4-F1
#
_entry.id   AF-A0A951JJX4-F1
#
_cell.length_a   1.000
_cell.length_b   1.000
_cell.length_c   1.000
_cell.angle_alpha   90.00
_cell.angle_beta   90.00
_cell.angle_gamma   90.00
#
_symmetry.space_group_name_H-M   'P 1'
#
loop_
_entity.id
_entity.type
_entity.pdbx_description
1 polymer ?
#
loop_
_entity_poly.entity_id
_entity_poly.type
_entity_poly.pdbx_seq_one_letter_code
_entity_poly.pdbx_strand_id
1 'polypeptide(L)' 'MARLTINGMPDQLLEDLRRSAQRNRRSINGEVLVRLERSLARGPIDPERFLNRIRVRRGRLQLPLLTDEFLVQARADGRL' A
#
# COMPACT_ATOMS: atom_id res chain seq x y z
N MET A 1 -3.81 -23.37 15.17
CA MET A 1 -3.40 -22.00 14.78
C MET A 1 -2.37 -21.50 15.77
N ALA A 2 -1.32 -20.84 15.30
CA ALA A 2 -0.32 -20.25 16.19
C ALA A 2 -0.92 -19.02 16.91
N ARG A 3 -0.57 -18.85 18.19
CA ARG A 3 -0.92 -17.67 18.99
C ARG A 3 0.35 -16.97 19.40
N LEU A 4 0.44 -15.68 19.11
CA LEU A 4 1.53 -14.83 19.53
C LEU A 4 1.03 -13.87 20.61
N THR A 5 1.77 -13.78 21.71
CA THR A 5 1.56 -12.76 22.75
C THR A 5 2.75 -11.81 22.72
N ILE A 6 2.47 -10.50 22.64
CA ILE A 6 3.51 -9.47 22.66
C ILE A 6 3.49 -8.85 24.07
N ASN A 7 4.52 -9.15 24.86
CA ASN A 7 4.69 -8.56 26.19
C ASN A 7 5.51 -7.27 26.10
N GLY A 8 5.24 -6.31 26.98
CA GLY A 8 5.99 -5.05 27.03
C GLY A 8 5.72 -4.09 25.87
N MET A 9 4.56 -4.18 25.22
CA MET A 9 4.16 -3.22 24.19
C MET A 9 4.00 -1.83 24.83
N PRO A 10 4.70 -0.78 24.33
CA PRO A 10 4.47 0.58 24.79
C PRO A 10 3.02 1.00 24.53
N ASP A 11 2.38 1.67 25.49
CA ASP A 11 0.97 2.08 25.38
C ASP A 11 0.72 2.92 24.13
N GLN A 12 1.65 3.81 23.81
CA GLN A 12 1.58 4.63 22.61
C GLN A 12 1.50 3.78 21.32
N LEU A 13 2.25 2.66 21.27
CA LEU A 13 2.24 1.76 20.11
C LEU A 13 0.90 1.01 20.00
N LEU A 14 0.32 0.62 21.14
CA LEU A 14 -1.02 0.01 21.16
C LEU A 14 -2.08 0.99 20.65
N GLU A 15 -2.00 2.27 21.05
CA GLU A 15 -2.92 3.32 20.60
C GLU A 15 -2.76 3.61 19.10
N ASP A 16 -1.53 3.65 18.58
CA ASP A 16 -1.27 3.74 17.14
C ASP A 16 -1.88 2.57 16.36
N LEU A 17 -1.77 1.35 16.91
CA LEU A 17 -2.37 0.15 16.34
C LEU A 17 -3.90 0.23 16.34
N ARG A 18 -4.52 0.68 17.44
CA ARG A 18 -5.97 0.89 17.54
C ARG A 18 -6.49 1.88 16.50
N ARG A 19 -5.83 3.03 16.37
CA ARG A 19 -6.17 4.04 15.35
C ARG A 19 -6.05 3.47 13.94
N SER A 20 -4.97 2.75 13.65
CA SER A 20 -4.76 2.12 12.33
C SER A 20 -5.84 1.09 12.03
N ALA A 21 -6.17 0.23 13.00
CA ALA A 21 -7.21 -0.79 12.87
C ALA A 21 -8.59 -0.17 12.59
N GLN A 22 -8.96 0.88 13.34
CA GLN A 22 -10.22 1.61 13.12
C GLN A 22 -10.29 2.24 11.73
N ARG A 23 -9.22 2.93 11.30
CA ARG A 23 -9.13 3.53 9.96
C ARG A 23 -9.28 2.48 8.85
N ASN A 24 -8.72 1.29 9.05
CA ASN A 24 -8.80 0.19 8.09
C ASN A 24 -10.05 -0.69 8.25
N ARG A 25 -10.96 -0.36 9.19
CA ARG A 25 -12.17 -1.14 9.54
C ARG A 25 -11.86 -2.61 9.85
N ARG A 26 -10.82 -2.84 10.65
CA ARG A 26 -10.37 -4.18 11.07
C ARG A 26 -10.29 -4.28 12.59
N SER A 27 -10.30 -5.50 13.10
CA SER A 27 -9.91 -5.77 14.48
C SER A 27 -8.41 -5.51 14.67
N ILE A 28 -7.97 -5.27 15.91
CA ILE A 28 -6.54 -5.08 16.23
C ILE A 28 -5.73 -6.30 15.78
N ASN A 29 -6.23 -7.51 16.05
CA ASN A 29 -5.56 -8.74 15.62
C ASN A 29 -5.41 -8.82 14.08
N GLY A 30 -6.46 -8.46 13.34
CA GLY A 30 -6.41 -8.42 11.88
C GLY A 30 -5.42 -7.37 11.36
N GLU A 31 -5.33 -6.21 12.00
CA GLU A 31 -4.36 -5.18 11.65
C GLU A 31 -2.91 -5.64 11.93
N VAL A 32 -2.66 -6.30 13.06
CA VAL A 32 -1.35 -6.88 13.39
C VAL A 32 -0.93 -7.91 12.35
N LEU A 33 -1.83 -8.83 11.98
CA LEU A 33 -1.56 -9.83 10.95
C LEU A 33 -1.21 -9.19 9.60
N VAL A 34 -2.00 -8.23 9.12
CA VAL A 34 -1.73 -7.53 7.85
C VAL A 34 -0.39 -6.81 7.87
N ARG A 35 -0.01 -6.21 9.00
CA ARG A 35 1.28 -5.53 9.14
C ARG A 35 2.44 -6.53 9.15
N LEU A 36 2.31 -7.65 9.86
CA LEU A 36 3.29 -8.74 9.86
C LEU A 36 3.44 -9.36 8.47
N GLU A 37 2.33 -9.64 7.79
CA GLU A 37 2.34 -10.12 6.41
C GLU A 37 3.05 -9.14 5.49
N ARG A 38 2.78 -7.83 5.60
CA ARG A 38 3.46 -6.81 4.77
C ARG A 38 4.94 -6.67 5.10
N SER A 39 5.33 -6.77 6.37
CA SER A 39 6.75 -6.68 6.76
C SER A 39 7.53 -7.90 6.30
N LEU A 40 6.93 -9.08 6.34
CA LEU A 40 7.56 -10.35 5.96
C LEU A 40 7.47 -10.61 4.45
N ALA A 41 6.41 -10.16 3.79
CA ALA A 41 6.24 -10.28 2.33
C ALA A 41 7.18 -9.33 1.55
N ARG A 42 7.76 -8.32 2.22
CA ARG A 42 8.89 -7.57 1.69
C ARG A 42 10.17 -8.40 1.83
N GLY A 43 10.23 -9.52 1.12
CA GLY A 43 11.54 -10.04 0.69
C GLY A 43 12.24 -9.00 -0.19
N PRO A 44 13.56 -9.13 -0.43
CA PRO A 44 14.26 -8.22 -1.34
C PRO A 44 13.48 -8.14 -2.65
N ILE A 45 13.02 -6.93 -2.97
CA ILE A 45 12.32 -6.67 -4.22
C ILE A 45 13.37 -6.85 -5.30
N ASP A 46 13.24 -7.90 -6.11
CA ASP A 46 13.94 -8.01 -7.37
C ASP A 46 13.46 -6.84 -8.26
N PRO A 47 14.32 -5.83 -8.52
CA PRO A 47 13.91 -4.62 -9.23
C PRO A 47 13.38 -4.94 -10.63
N GLU A 48 13.96 -5.93 -11.31
CA GLU A 48 13.56 -6.31 -12.66
C GLU A 48 12.19 -6.98 -12.67
N ARG A 49 11.92 -7.89 -11.73
CA ARG A 49 10.58 -8.49 -11.59
C ARG A 49 9.53 -7.45 -11.24
N PHE A 50 9.86 -6.47 -10.41
CA PHE A 50 8.95 -5.39 -10.04
C PHE A 50 8.65 -4.47 -11.23
N LEU A 51 9.68 -4.02 -11.94
CA LEU A 51 9.54 -3.19 -13.14
C LEU A 51 8.76 -3.92 -14.24
N ASN A 52 9.02 -5.21 -14.45
CA ASN A 52 8.26 -6.03 -15.40
C ASN A 52 6.76 -6.10 -15.02
N ARG A 53 6.44 -6.33 -13.74
CA ARG A 53 5.05 -6.31 -13.26
C ARG A 53 4.36 -4.97 -13.54
N ILE A 54 5.07 -3.85 -13.38
CA ILE A 54 4.54 -2.51 -13.71
C ILE A 54 4.31 -2.38 -15.22
N ARG A 55 5.30 -2.76 -16.06
CA ARG A 55 5.21 -2.69 -17.53
C ARG A 55 4.02 -3.50 -18.07
N VAL A 56 3.85 -4.74 -17.60
CA VAL A 56 2.72 -5.60 -18.00
C VAL A 56 1.38 -4.98 -17.61
N ARG A 57 1.27 -4.43 -16.39
CA ARG A 57 0.04 -3.75 -15.95
C ARG A 57 -0.25 -2.50 -16.79
N ARG A 58 0.75 -1.68 -17.10
CA ARG A 58 0.60 -0.50 -17.97
C ARG A 58 0.14 -0.90 -19.38
N GLY A 59 0.73 -1.94 -19.96
CA GLY A 59 0.34 -2.44 -21.29
C GLY A 59 -1.12 -2.92 -21.34
N ARG A 60 -1.63 -3.53 -20.27
CA ARG A 60 -3.03 -3.98 -20.20
C ARG A 60 -4.03 -2.83 -20.09
N LEU A 61 -3.67 -1.75 -19.41
CA LEU A 61 -4.58 -0.64 -19.14
C LEU A 61 -4.67 0.37 -20.29
N GLN A 62 -3.81 0.27 -21.31
CA GLN A 62 -3.76 1.15 -22.48
C GLN A 62 -3.91 2.64 -22.10
N LEU A 63 -3.30 3.04 -20.98
CA LEU A 63 -3.42 4.40 -20.47
C LEU A 63 -2.63 5.35 -21.38
N PRO A 64 -3.16 6.57 -21.64
CA PRO A 64 -2.38 7.59 -22.31
C PRO A 64 -1.10 7.87 -21.52
N LEU A 65 -0.01 8.16 -22.23
CA LEU A 65 1.21 8.62 -21.59
C LEU A 65 0.92 9.95 -20.90
N LEU A 66 1.25 10.04 -19.61
CA LEU A 66 1.27 11.31 -18.90
C LEU A 66 2.47 12.13 -19.39
N THR A 67 2.33 12.74 -20.55
CA THR A 67 3.25 13.76 -21.05
C THR A 67 2.90 15.12 -20.43
N ASP A 68 3.85 16.04 -20.44
CA ASP A 68 3.60 17.41 -19.98
C ASP A 68 2.50 18.07 -20.79
N GLU A 69 2.46 17.85 -22.10
CA GLU A 69 1.39 18.31 -22.99
C GLU A 69 0.02 17.77 -22.58
N PHE A 70 -0.08 16.46 -22.30
CA PHE A 70 -1.32 15.86 -21.81
C PHE A 70 -1.78 16.50 -20.50
N LEU A 71 -0.85 16.75 -19.57
CA LEU A 71 -1.16 17.37 -18.28
C LEU A 71 -1.63 18.81 -18.42
N VAL A 72 -1.05 19.58 -19.35
CA VAL A 72 -1.47 20.94 -19.67
C VAL A 72 -2.87 20.94 -20.26
N GLN A 73 -3.14 20.07 -21.24
CA GLN A 73 -4.44 19.97 -21.89
C GLN A 73 -5.53 19.54 -20.90
N ALA A 74 -5.30 18.48 -20.13
CA ALA A 74 -6.27 17.98 -19.14
C ALA A 74 -6.60 19.04 -18.06
N ARG A 75 -5.62 19.89 -17.69
CA ARG A 75 -5.84 21.00 -16.77
C ARG A 75 -6.68 22.13 -17.39
N ALA A 76 -6.50 22.39 -18.69
CA ALA A 76 -7.30 23.36 -19.42
C ALA A 76 -8.75 22.87 -19.58
N ASP A 77 -8.94 21.62 -19.98
CA ASP A 77 -10.25 21.00 -20.19
C ASP A 77 -11.09 20.96 -18.90
N GLY A 78 -10.46 20.72 -17.74
CA GLY A 78 -11.14 20.70 -16.43
C GLY A 78 -11.44 22.07 -15.83
N ARG A 79 -11.12 23.19 -16.50
CA ARG A 79 -11.42 24.56 -16.06
C ARG A 79 -12.59 25.21 -16.82
N LEU A 80 -13.11 24.53 -17.85
CA LEU A 80 -14.38 24.87 -18.51
C LEU A 80 -15.57 24.41 -17.66
#